data_AF-A0AAP2E029-F1
#
_entry.id   AF-A0AAP2E029-F1
#
_cell.length_a   1.000
_cell.length_b   1.000
_cell.length_c   1.000
_cell.angle_alpha   90.00
_cell.angle_beta   90.00
_cell.angle_gamma   90.00
#
_symmetry.space_group_name_H-M   'P 1'
#
loop_
_entity.id
_entity.type
_entity.pdbx_description
1 polymer ?
#
loop_
_entity_poly.entity_id
_entity_poly.type
_entity_poly.pdbx_seq_one_letter_code
_entity_poly.pdbx_strand_id
1 'polypeptide(L)'
;MFRSHAVRSLFYLALPLAGAVFFSGCSDDDDPVKEDVPELITTVELTFTPVGGGTAVKATATDPDGEGTDELKADGPIALKTGTVYTLDLKLYNGLLPETDEEYDVTKEVEEENDEHMFFFSWTANLFANPTGDGNIDNRENPVVYADLDENGLPVGLTTTWATKDGSSSNGAFRVVLKHQPDLKSATSGYNTGETDVDVSFVINVAE
;
A
#
# COMPACT_ATOMS: atom_id res chain seq x y z
N MET A 1 88.02 -37.57 -14.66
CA MET A 1 88.97 -36.91 -13.75
C MET A 1 88.65 -35.42 -13.80
N PHE A 2 88.21 -34.83 -12.66
CA PHE A 2 88.19 -33.40 -12.25
C PHE A 2 88.03 -32.32 -13.36
N ARG A 3 87.15 -31.31 -13.31
CA ARG A 3 86.62 -30.55 -12.16
C ARG A 3 85.68 -29.42 -12.67
N SER A 4 84.63 -29.14 -11.89
CA SER A 4 84.27 -27.81 -11.35
C SER A 4 83.94 -26.61 -12.27
N HIS A 5 82.67 -26.17 -12.14
CA HIS A 5 82.16 -24.83 -11.78
C HIS A 5 82.59 -23.62 -12.64
N ALA A 6 81.78 -22.61 -12.94
CA ALA A 6 80.41 -22.27 -12.58
C ALA A 6 79.92 -21.17 -13.55
N VAL A 7 78.62 -21.24 -13.85
CA VAL A 7 77.64 -20.14 -13.99
C VAL A 7 78.04 -18.89 -14.78
N ARG A 8 77.44 -18.81 -15.98
CA ARG A 8 77.22 -17.60 -16.79
C ARG A 8 76.27 -16.64 -16.07
N SER A 9 76.54 -15.33 -16.10
CA SER A 9 75.47 -14.33 -16.06
C SER A 9 75.90 -13.05 -16.74
N LEU A 10 75.31 -12.81 -17.92
CA LEU A 10 75.41 -11.56 -18.67
C LEU A 10 74.07 -10.84 -18.44
N PHE A 11 74.10 -9.77 -17.66
CA PHE A 11 72.91 -8.95 -17.38
C PHE A 11 72.50 -8.17 -18.64
N TYR A 12 71.45 -8.62 -19.30
CA TYR A 12 70.61 -7.79 -20.18
C TYR A 12 69.16 -8.17 -19.91
N LEU A 13 68.35 -7.27 -19.36
CA LEU A 13 66.91 -7.36 -19.52
C LEU A 13 66.24 -5.99 -19.44
N ALA A 14 65.23 -5.86 -20.27
CA ALA A 14 64.62 -4.66 -20.80
C ALA A 14 63.62 -3.97 -19.86
N LEU A 15 63.41 -2.69 -20.13
CA LEU A 15 62.31 -1.83 -19.69
C LEU A 15 61.23 -1.82 -20.80
N PRO A 16 60.00 -1.33 -20.59
CA PRO A 16 58.93 -1.71 -19.67
C PRO A 16 57.68 -2.24 -20.43
N LEU A 17 56.69 -2.81 -19.74
CA LEU A 17 55.30 -2.75 -20.21
C LEU A 17 54.36 -2.60 -19.02
N ALA A 18 54.01 -1.35 -18.72
CA ALA A 18 52.91 -1.04 -17.83
C ALA A 18 51.60 -1.40 -18.55
N GLY A 19 50.96 -2.50 -18.12
CA GLY A 19 49.62 -2.84 -18.56
C GLY A 19 48.62 -1.88 -17.92
N ALA A 20 47.99 -1.03 -18.72
CA ALA A 20 46.80 -0.30 -18.32
C ALA A 20 45.66 -1.31 -18.22
N VAL A 21 45.20 -1.60 -17.01
CA VAL A 21 43.95 -2.33 -16.77
C VAL A 21 42.82 -1.33 -17.00
N PHE A 22 42.18 -1.42 -18.16
CA PHE A 22 40.92 -0.74 -18.40
C PHE A 22 39.83 -1.49 -17.63
N PHE A 23 39.38 -0.91 -16.52
CA PHE A 23 38.11 -1.31 -15.92
C PHE A 23 37.01 -0.77 -16.85
N SER A 24 36.45 -1.66 -17.67
CA SER A 24 35.19 -1.39 -18.35
C SER A 24 34.11 -1.45 -17.28
N GLY A 25 33.56 -0.29 -16.90
CA GLY A 25 32.36 -0.25 -16.06
C GLY A 25 31.22 -0.87 -16.84
N CYS A 26 30.55 -1.86 -16.25
CA CYS A 26 29.23 -2.28 -16.71
C CYS A 26 28.26 -1.14 -16.37
N SER A 27 27.70 -0.52 -17.40
CA SER A 27 26.46 0.24 -17.30
C SER A 27 25.31 -0.78 -17.36
N ASP A 28 24.94 -1.35 -16.22
CA ASP A 28 23.61 -1.92 -16.05
C ASP A 28 22.78 -0.81 -15.41
N ASP A 29 22.02 -0.10 -16.26
CA ASP A 29 20.99 0.87 -15.87
C ASP A 29 19.63 0.17 -15.66
N ASP A 30 19.63 -1.13 -15.38
CA ASP A 30 18.44 -1.82 -14.87
C ASP A 30 18.52 -1.75 -13.35
N ASP A 31 17.94 -0.70 -12.77
CA ASP A 31 17.57 -0.75 -11.35
C ASP A 31 16.82 -2.07 -11.13
N PRO A 32 17.18 -2.87 -10.11
CA PRO A 32 16.48 -4.11 -9.84
C PRO A 32 14.99 -3.77 -9.67
N VAL A 33 14.13 -4.54 -10.35
CA VAL A 33 12.68 -4.49 -10.10
C VAL A 33 12.51 -4.64 -8.60
N LYS A 34 11.78 -3.69 -7.98
CA LYS A 34 11.48 -3.75 -6.56
C LYS A 34 10.82 -5.09 -6.26
N GLU A 35 11.30 -5.80 -5.24
CA GLU A 35 10.74 -7.11 -4.92
C GLU A 35 9.33 -6.92 -4.35
N ASP A 36 8.35 -7.68 -4.86
CA ASP A 36 6.99 -7.79 -4.31
C ASP A 36 7.02 -8.52 -2.96
N VAL A 37 7.57 -7.85 -1.94
CA VAL A 37 7.57 -8.36 -0.57
C VAL A 37 6.26 -7.92 0.10
N PRO A 38 5.49 -8.84 0.71
CA PRO A 38 4.29 -8.45 1.43
C PRO A 38 4.61 -7.45 2.54
N GLU A 39 3.95 -6.29 2.48
CA GLU A 39 4.18 -5.22 3.46
C GLU A 39 3.40 -5.43 4.75
N LEU A 40 4.11 -5.24 5.87
CA LEU A 40 3.50 -5.41 7.19
C LEU A 40 2.71 -4.16 7.59
N ILE A 41 1.38 -4.21 7.40
CA ILE A 41 0.46 -3.15 7.81
C ILE A 41 -0.11 -3.45 9.18
N THR A 42 0.24 -2.64 10.17
CA THR A 42 -0.25 -2.78 11.56
C THR A 42 -1.11 -1.60 11.99
N THR A 43 -1.27 -0.57 11.16
CA THR A 43 -2.16 0.56 11.44
C THR A 43 -2.85 1.04 10.18
N VAL A 44 -4.16 1.25 10.29
CA VAL A 44 -5.01 1.82 9.23
C VAL A 44 -5.73 3.04 9.79
N GLU A 45 -5.45 4.23 9.26
CA GLU A 45 -6.16 5.47 9.60
C GLU A 45 -7.16 5.85 8.49
N LEU A 46 -8.42 6.04 8.87
CA LEU A 46 -9.48 6.57 8.01
C LEU A 46 -9.75 8.01 8.42
N THR A 47 -9.65 8.96 7.49
CA THR A 47 -10.04 10.36 7.70
C THR A 47 -11.19 10.75 6.78
N PHE A 48 -12.38 10.95 7.35
CA PHE A 48 -13.56 11.48 6.65
C PHE A 48 -13.63 13.00 6.80
N THR A 49 -13.33 13.73 5.73
CA THR A 49 -13.38 15.20 5.68
C THR A 49 -14.68 15.67 5.03
N PRO A 50 -15.55 16.43 5.73
CA PRO A 50 -16.77 16.96 5.13
C PRO A 50 -16.46 17.96 4.00
N VAL A 51 -16.99 17.72 2.80
CA VAL A 51 -16.77 18.58 1.62
C VAL A 51 -17.38 19.97 1.82
N GLY A 52 -18.47 20.08 2.58
CA GLY A 52 -19.10 21.36 2.96
C GLY A 52 -18.34 22.14 4.03
N GLY A 53 -17.18 21.64 4.49
CA GLY A 53 -16.44 22.16 5.64
C GLY A 53 -16.92 21.60 6.98
N GLY A 54 -16.06 21.70 7.99
CA GLY A 54 -16.30 21.16 9.33
C GLY A 54 -15.09 20.40 9.86
N THR A 55 -15.25 19.75 11.01
CA THR A 55 -14.21 18.91 11.60
C THR A 55 -14.19 17.54 10.91
N ALA A 56 -13.00 17.09 10.51
CA ALA A 56 -12.82 15.74 10.00
C ALA A 56 -13.05 14.69 11.09
N VAL A 57 -13.60 13.55 10.70
CA VAL A 57 -13.80 12.39 11.57
C VAL A 57 -12.68 11.40 11.29
N LYS A 58 -11.94 11.01 12.34
CA LYS A 58 -10.87 10.01 12.24
C LYS A 58 -11.29 8.71 12.91
N ALA A 59 -10.90 7.59 12.30
CA ALA A 59 -10.99 6.27 12.90
C ALA A 59 -9.69 5.51 12.62
N THR A 60 -9.29 4.67 13.56
CA THR A 60 -8.04 3.89 13.46
C THR A 60 -8.34 2.43 13.72
N ALA A 61 -7.62 1.56 13.02
CA ALA A 61 -7.47 0.16 13.38
C ALA A 61 -6.01 -0.16 13.62
N THR A 62 -5.73 -0.96 14.64
CA THR A 62 -4.38 -1.27 15.09
C THR A 62 -4.19 -2.78 15.31
N ASP A 63 -3.05 -3.28 14.87
CA ASP A 63 -2.49 -4.58 15.22
C ASP A 63 -1.26 -4.36 16.11
N PRO A 64 -1.26 -4.83 17.37
CA PRO A 64 -0.17 -4.57 18.30
C PRO A 64 1.05 -5.49 18.13
N ASP A 65 0.96 -6.59 17.38
CA ASP A 65 2.04 -7.59 17.27
C ASP A 65 2.33 -8.09 15.85
N GLY A 66 1.55 -7.66 14.84
CA GLY A 66 1.77 -7.95 13.43
C GLY A 66 1.57 -9.44 13.14
N GLU A 67 2.65 -10.17 12.86
CA GLU A 67 2.62 -11.63 12.62
C GLU A 67 2.40 -12.46 13.91
N GLY A 68 1.88 -11.84 14.97
CA GLY A 68 1.65 -12.47 16.25
C GLY A 68 0.28 -13.17 16.33
N THR A 69 -0.37 -13.06 17.48
CA THR A 69 -1.68 -13.71 17.71
C THR A 69 -2.84 -12.74 17.78
N ASP A 70 -2.54 -11.45 17.96
CA ASP A 70 -3.56 -10.42 17.82
C ASP A 70 -3.82 -10.19 16.33
N GLU A 71 -4.93 -9.50 16.03
CA GLU A 71 -5.34 -9.19 14.66
C GLU A 71 -5.59 -7.68 14.57
N LEU A 72 -5.38 -7.12 13.38
CA LEU A 72 -5.79 -5.76 13.03
C LEU A 72 -7.28 -5.54 13.33
N LYS A 73 -7.59 -4.63 14.25
CA LYS A 73 -8.97 -4.36 14.68
C LYS A 73 -9.23 -2.87 14.84
N ALA A 74 -10.48 -2.47 14.57
CA ALA A 74 -10.92 -1.11 14.80
C ALA A 74 -10.82 -0.71 16.29
N ASP A 75 -10.15 0.41 16.57
CA ASP A 75 -9.98 0.95 17.92
C ASP A 75 -11.25 1.63 18.45
N GLY A 76 -12.17 1.97 17.56
CA GLY A 76 -13.43 2.62 17.87
C GLY A 76 -14.37 2.76 16.67
N PRO A 77 -15.58 3.30 16.89
CA PRO A 77 -16.54 3.49 15.82
C PRO A 77 -16.23 4.72 14.97
N ILE A 78 -16.64 4.67 13.70
CA ILE A 78 -16.77 5.84 12.85
C ILE A 78 -18.07 6.58 13.22
N ALA A 79 -18.03 7.90 13.32
CA ALA A 79 -19.20 8.72 13.64
C ALA A 79 -19.37 9.85 12.61
N LEU A 80 -20.25 9.64 11.63
CA LEU A 80 -20.55 10.61 10.58
C LEU A 80 -21.88 11.33 10.81
N LYS A 81 -22.07 12.46 10.13
CA LYS A 81 -23.32 13.20 10.11
C LYS A 81 -24.20 12.75 8.96
N THR A 82 -25.52 12.80 9.14
CA THR A 82 -26.51 12.58 8.07
C THR A 82 -26.41 13.68 7.01
N GLY A 83 -26.87 13.38 5.80
CA GLY A 83 -26.96 14.33 4.69
C GLY A 83 -25.63 15.01 4.30
N THR A 84 -24.49 14.41 4.64
CA THR A 84 -23.17 15.03 4.50
C THR A 84 -22.33 14.25 3.49
N VAL A 85 -21.64 14.99 2.63
CA VAL A 85 -20.64 14.43 1.70
C VAL A 85 -19.27 14.51 2.34
N TYR A 86 -18.57 13.40 2.36
CA TYR A 86 -17.22 13.24 2.88
C TYR A 86 -16.26 12.78 1.78
N THR A 87 -15.07 13.33 1.78
CA THR A 87 -13.89 12.66 1.21
C THR A 87 -13.31 11.76 2.30
N LEU A 88 -13.11 10.48 2.01
CA LEU A 88 -12.37 9.55 2.85
C LEU A 88 -10.96 9.41 2.28
N ASP A 89 -9.97 9.69 3.12
CA ASP A 89 -8.56 9.37 2.86
C ASP A 89 -8.12 8.22 3.79
N LEU A 90 -7.40 7.24 3.24
CA LEU A 90 -6.78 6.15 3.99
C LEU A 90 -5.28 6.35 4.08
N LYS A 91 -4.71 6.01 5.25
CA LYS A 91 -3.28 5.91 5.47
C LYS A 91 -2.93 4.59 6.15
N LEU A 92 -1.82 4.01 5.75
CA LEU A 92 -1.34 2.71 6.20
C LEU A 92 0.05 2.88 6.79
N TYR A 93 0.28 2.22 7.93
CA TYR A 93 1.57 2.28 8.60
C TYR A 93 1.99 0.92 9.15
N ASN A 94 3.30 0.73 9.24
CA ASN A 94 3.90 -0.26 10.11
C ASN A 94 4.21 0.39 11.47
N GLY A 95 3.22 0.39 12.37
CA GLY A 95 3.31 0.92 13.72
C GLY A 95 4.31 0.21 14.65
N LEU A 96 4.95 -0.87 14.19
CA LEU A 96 6.03 -1.56 14.92
C LEU A 96 7.42 -1.00 14.57
N LEU A 97 7.52 -0.15 13.54
CA LEU A 97 8.73 0.56 13.18
C LEU A 97 8.76 1.99 13.77
N PRO A 98 9.95 2.56 13.99
CA PRO A 98 10.10 3.99 14.25
C PRO A 98 9.54 4.86 13.12
N GLU A 99 8.87 5.97 13.43
CA GLU A 99 8.36 6.93 12.42
C GLU A 99 9.45 7.54 11.52
N THR A 100 10.73 7.39 11.89
CA THR A 100 11.87 7.85 11.11
C THR A 100 12.30 6.90 10.01
N ASP A 101 11.83 5.66 10.04
CA ASP A 101 12.17 4.62 9.07
C ASP A 101 11.29 4.79 7.83
N GLU A 102 11.84 4.52 6.65
CA GLU A 102 11.12 4.79 5.39
C GLU A 102 9.92 3.85 5.23
N GLU A 103 10.07 2.61 5.70
CA GLU A 103 9.09 1.52 5.72
C GLU A 103 7.98 1.72 6.77
N TYR A 104 8.07 2.78 7.59
CA TYR A 104 6.98 3.12 8.52
C TYR A 104 5.71 3.55 7.76
N ASP A 105 5.84 4.32 6.68
CA ASP A 105 4.73 4.87 5.90
C ASP A 105 4.43 4.00 4.68
N VAL A 106 3.75 2.89 4.94
CA VAL A 106 3.32 1.91 3.92
C VAL A 106 2.35 2.52 2.90
N THR A 107 1.72 3.66 3.20
CA THR A 107 0.90 4.39 2.22
C THR A 107 1.68 4.73 0.96
N LYS A 108 2.96 5.13 1.10
CA LYS A 108 3.79 5.53 -0.05
C LYS A 108 4.06 4.37 -1.00
N GLU A 109 4.25 3.19 -0.44
CA GLU A 109 4.47 1.99 -1.22
C GLU A 109 3.23 1.61 -2.01
N VAL A 110 2.05 1.68 -1.39
CA VAL A 110 0.77 1.51 -2.11
C VAL A 110 0.58 2.57 -3.19
N GLU A 111 1.08 3.80 -3.00
CA GLU A 111 1.07 4.85 -4.03
C GLU A 111 2.07 4.57 -5.17
N GLU A 112 3.24 4.02 -4.87
CA GLU A 112 4.29 3.65 -5.84
C GLU A 112 3.88 2.42 -6.67
N GLU A 113 3.26 1.43 -6.04
CA GLU A 113 2.79 0.15 -6.62
C GLU A 113 1.27 0.17 -6.85
N ASN A 114 0.75 1.35 -7.22
CA ASN A 114 -0.68 1.57 -7.29
C ASN A 114 -1.37 0.76 -8.39
N ASP A 115 -0.64 0.27 -9.39
CA ASP A 115 -1.13 -0.62 -10.44
C ASP A 115 -1.22 -2.08 -10.00
N GLU A 116 -0.83 -2.37 -8.76
CA GLU A 116 -0.98 -3.69 -8.12
C GLU A 116 -2.00 -3.66 -6.99
N HIS A 117 -2.19 -2.51 -6.35
CA HIS A 117 -3.05 -2.37 -5.19
C HIS A 117 -4.45 -1.88 -5.51
N MET A 118 -5.46 -2.45 -4.82
CA MET A 118 -6.84 -1.96 -4.90
C MET A 118 -7.61 -2.16 -3.60
N PHE A 119 -8.21 -1.09 -3.09
CA PHE A 119 -9.13 -1.12 -1.98
C PHE A 119 -10.54 -1.50 -2.41
N PHE A 120 -11.21 -2.29 -1.57
CA PHE A 120 -12.59 -2.70 -1.67
C PHE A 120 -13.34 -2.37 -0.39
N PHE A 121 -14.64 -2.12 -0.54
CA PHE A 121 -15.46 -1.64 0.56
C PHE A 121 -16.77 -2.41 0.62
N SER A 122 -17.29 -2.61 1.83
CA SER A 122 -18.69 -2.97 2.02
C SER A 122 -19.29 -2.26 3.22
N TRP A 123 -20.60 -2.08 3.21
CA TRP A 123 -21.32 -1.47 4.32
C TRP A 123 -22.71 -2.04 4.48
N THR A 124 -23.25 -1.93 5.69
CA THR A 124 -24.60 -2.40 6.00
C THR A 124 -25.56 -1.25 6.28
N ALA A 125 -26.81 -1.56 6.65
CA ALA A 125 -27.82 -0.59 7.08
C ALA A 125 -28.17 0.53 6.08
N ASN A 126 -27.78 0.40 4.81
CA ASN A 126 -27.97 1.42 3.77
C ASN A 126 -27.49 2.83 4.21
N LEU A 127 -26.31 2.92 4.81
CA LEU A 127 -25.75 4.14 5.42
C LEU A 127 -25.55 5.29 4.41
N PHE A 128 -25.28 4.96 3.15
CA PHE A 128 -24.94 5.93 2.11
C PHE A 128 -26.05 6.12 1.09
N ALA A 129 -26.22 7.37 0.66
CA ALA A 129 -27.00 7.74 -0.52
C ALA A 129 -26.16 7.61 -1.80
N ASN A 130 -24.84 7.80 -1.69
CA ASN A 130 -23.86 7.58 -2.74
C ASN A 130 -22.52 7.18 -2.09
N PRO A 131 -21.81 6.13 -2.54
CA PRO A 131 -22.27 5.11 -3.48
C PRO A 131 -23.57 4.40 -3.02
N THR A 132 -24.32 3.87 -3.98
CA THR A 132 -25.55 3.09 -3.71
C THR A 132 -25.23 1.61 -3.51
N GLY A 133 -26.10 0.88 -2.80
CA GLY A 133 -25.91 -0.56 -2.54
C GLY A 133 -25.24 -0.81 -1.20
N ASP A 134 -24.38 -1.83 -1.15
CA ASP A 134 -23.70 -2.36 0.02
C ASP A 134 -22.18 -2.59 -0.21
N GLY A 135 -21.64 -2.07 -1.32
CA GLY A 135 -20.22 -2.09 -1.66
C GLY A 135 -19.85 -3.12 -2.70
N ASN A 136 -18.55 -3.29 -2.94
CA ASN A 136 -18.02 -4.02 -4.10
C ASN A 136 -17.17 -5.24 -3.74
N ILE A 137 -17.23 -5.69 -2.48
CA ILE A 137 -16.57 -6.92 -2.02
C ILE A 137 -17.25 -8.17 -2.58
N ASP A 138 -18.57 -8.19 -2.69
CA ASP A 138 -19.34 -9.31 -3.25
C ASP A 138 -19.44 -9.25 -4.78
N ASN A 139 -19.47 -8.04 -5.34
CA ASN A 139 -19.52 -7.80 -6.77
C ASN A 139 -18.71 -6.55 -7.16
N ARG A 140 -17.63 -6.75 -7.94
CA ARG A 140 -16.72 -5.68 -8.41
C ARG A 140 -17.41 -4.54 -9.16
N GLU A 141 -18.53 -4.82 -9.82
CA GLU A 141 -19.29 -3.83 -10.59
C GLU A 141 -20.15 -2.92 -9.72
N ASN A 142 -20.38 -3.28 -8.45
CA ASN A 142 -21.12 -2.43 -7.53
C ASN A 142 -20.37 -1.09 -7.34
N PRO A 143 -21.09 0.03 -7.27
CA PRO A 143 -20.46 1.34 -7.30
C PRO A 143 -19.72 1.62 -6.00
N VAL A 144 -18.51 2.15 -6.15
CA VAL A 144 -17.76 2.91 -5.14
C VAL A 144 -17.25 4.14 -5.86
N VAL A 145 -17.28 5.31 -5.20
CA VAL A 145 -16.80 6.56 -5.82
C VAL A 145 -15.33 6.74 -5.49
N TYR A 146 -14.49 6.02 -6.23
CA TYR A 146 -13.03 6.21 -6.21
C TYR A 146 -12.65 7.60 -6.71
N ALA A 147 -11.72 8.25 -6.03
CA ALA A 147 -11.22 9.58 -6.38
C ALA A 147 -9.75 9.55 -6.83
N ASP A 148 -9.12 8.39 -6.79
CA ASP A 148 -7.75 8.10 -7.19
C ASP A 148 -7.71 6.88 -8.13
N LEU A 149 -6.88 6.98 -9.17
CA LEU A 149 -6.70 5.96 -10.20
C LEU A 149 -5.20 5.78 -10.46
N ASP A 150 -4.80 4.59 -10.86
CA ASP A 150 -3.48 4.31 -11.40
C ASP A 150 -3.30 4.84 -12.83
N GLU A 151 -2.11 4.66 -13.41
CA GLU A 151 -1.78 5.09 -14.78
C GLU A 151 -2.62 4.39 -15.86
N ASN A 152 -3.19 3.22 -15.54
CA ASN A 152 -4.08 2.45 -16.41
C ASN A 152 -5.56 2.87 -16.27
N GLY A 153 -5.86 3.83 -15.38
CA GLY A 153 -7.21 4.30 -15.10
C GLY A 153 -8.04 3.34 -14.25
N LEU A 154 -7.41 2.40 -13.56
CA LEU A 154 -8.07 1.51 -12.60
C LEU A 154 -8.01 2.13 -11.19
N PRO A 155 -9.01 1.88 -10.34
CA PRO A 155 -9.04 2.47 -9.02
C PRO A 155 -7.97 1.92 -8.09
N VAL A 156 -7.48 2.78 -7.19
CA VAL A 156 -6.58 2.41 -6.09
C VAL A 156 -7.39 2.42 -4.80
N GLY A 157 -8.03 3.53 -4.47
CA GLY A 157 -8.97 3.65 -3.36
C GLY A 157 -8.37 4.09 -2.03
N LEU A 158 -7.19 4.71 -2.05
CA LEU A 158 -6.68 5.52 -0.95
C LEU A 158 -7.55 6.76 -0.73
N THR A 159 -8.22 7.27 -1.77
CA THR A 159 -9.20 8.36 -1.66
C THR A 159 -10.54 7.98 -2.28
N THR A 160 -11.63 8.13 -1.52
CA THR A 160 -13.01 7.84 -1.97
C THR A 160 -14.00 8.92 -1.52
N THR A 161 -15.16 9.01 -2.18
CA THR A 161 -16.23 9.96 -1.82
C THR A 161 -17.48 9.24 -1.31
N TRP A 162 -18.04 9.73 -0.20
CA TRP A 162 -19.18 9.13 0.49
C TRP A 162 -20.22 10.18 0.86
N ALA A 163 -21.44 10.07 0.34
CA ALA A 163 -22.59 10.84 0.77
C ALA A 163 -23.46 10.00 1.70
N THR A 164 -23.53 10.38 2.97
CA THR A 164 -24.43 9.74 3.93
C THR A 164 -25.89 10.02 3.60
N LYS A 165 -26.79 9.11 3.98
CA LYS A 165 -28.22 9.38 3.85
C LYS A 165 -28.65 10.53 4.74
N ASP A 166 -29.62 11.30 4.25
CA ASP A 166 -30.32 12.31 5.03
C ASP A 166 -31.39 11.65 5.93
N GLY A 167 -31.74 12.30 7.04
CA GLY A 167 -32.78 11.84 7.97
C GLY A 167 -32.27 11.00 9.15
N SER A 168 -32.97 9.89 9.44
CA SER A 168 -32.82 9.18 10.72
C SER A 168 -31.45 8.55 10.93
N SER A 169 -31.01 8.52 12.19
CA SER A 169 -29.77 7.87 12.59
C SER A 169 -29.76 6.39 12.22
N SER A 170 -28.59 5.91 11.77
CA SER A 170 -28.36 4.51 11.43
C SER A 170 -27.02 4.04 11.98
N ASN A 171 -26.96 2.76 12.32
CA ASN A 171 -25.74 2.08 12.78
C ASN A 171 -25.56 0.83 11.93
N GLY A 172 -24.34 0.63 11.44
CA GLY A 172 -23.97 -0.52 10.62
C GLY A 172 -22.50 -0.87 10.77
N ALA A 173 -22.03 -1.67 9.83
CA ALA A 173 -20.63 -2.00 9.65
C ALA A 173 -20.11 -1.31 8.39
N PHE A 174 -18.84 -0.92 8.41
CA PHE A 174 -18.07 -0.44 7.27
C PHE A 174 -16.77 -1.26 7.21
N ARG A 175 -16.62 -2.08 6.18
CA ARG A 175 -15.46 -2.96 5.99
C ARG A 175 -14.58 -2.40 4.90
N VAL A 176 -13.28 -2.35 5.19
CA VAL A 176 -12.21 -1.91 4.30
C VAL A 176 -11.29 -3.09 4.05
N VAL A 177 -10.99 -3.35 2.78
CA VAL A 177 -10.07 -4.42 2.37
C VAL A 177 -9.08 -3.86 1.38
N LEU A 178 -7.78 -4.09 1.60
CA LEU A 178 -6.73 -3.88 0.59
C LEU A 178 -6.36 -5.23 -0.03
N LYS A 179 -6.25 -5.25 -1.35
CA LYS A 179 -5.75 -6.37 -2.11
C LYS A 179 -4.48 -5.97 -2.85
N HIS A 180 -3.41 -6.75 -2.67
CA HIS A 180 -2.20 -6.73 -3.49
C HIS A 180 -2.34 -7.72 -4.65
N GLN A 181 -2.20 -7.23 -5.88
CA GLN A 181 -2.51 -7.95 -7.13
C GLN A 181 -1.42 -7.77 -8.20
N PRO A 182 -0.14 -8.06 -7.91
CA PRO A 182 0.95 -7.91 -8.87
C PRO A 182 0.65 -8.72 -10.13
N ASP A 183 0.82 -8.11 -11.30
CA ASP A 183 0.46 -8.65 -12.63
C ASP A 183 -1.02 -9.10 -12.82
N LEU A 184 -1.88 -8.92 -11.82
CA LEU A 184 -3.26 -9.44 -11.79
C LEU A 184 -4.33 -8.35 -11.77
N LYS A 185 -3.99 -7.14 -11.32
CA LYS A 185 -4.93 -6.02 -11.29
C LYS A 185 -5.46 -5.74 -12.70
N SER A 186 -6.77 -5.63 -12.83
CA SER A 186 -7.42 -5.38 -14.11
C SER A 186 -8.80 -4.76 -13.91
N ALA A 187 -9.44 -4.34 -15.00
CA ALA A 187 -10.81 -3.82 -14.96
C ALA A 187 -11.84 -4.80 -14.34
N THR A 188 -11.50 -6.09 -14.30
CA THR A 188 -12.34 -7.16 -13.74
C THR A 188 -11.77 -7.81 -12.48
N SER A 189 -10.57 -7.43 -12.03
CA SER A 189 -10.04 -7.98 -10.78
C SER A 189 -10.91 -7.52 -9.61
N GLY A 190 -11.16 -8.44 -8.69
CA GLY A 190 -12.12 -8.27 -7.61
C GLY A 190 -11.51 -8.59 -6.26
N TYR A 191 -12.33 -8.56 -5.22
CA TYR A 191 -11.92 -8.88 -3.84
C TYR A 191 -11.25 -10.26 -3.70
N ASN A 192 -11.56 -11.22 -4.58
CA ASN A 192 -10.95 -12.57 -4.55
C ASN A 192 -9.66 -12.69 -5.39
N THR A 193 -9.14 -11.60 -5.95
CA THR A 193 -7.91 -11.59 -6.74
C THR A 193 -6.74 -11.14 -5.86
N GLY A 194 -5.62 -11.86 -5.92
CA GLY A 194 -4.39 -11.51 -5.18
C GLY A 194 -4.44 -11.77 -3.68
N GLU A 195 -3.43 -11.26 -2.97
CA GLU A 195 -3.24 -11.39 -1.51
C GLU A 195 -3.95 -10.29 -0.74
N THR A 196 -4.26 -10.53 0.54
CA THR A 196 -5.03 -9.59 1.38
C THR A 196 -4.07 -8.97 2.39
N ASP A 197 -3.83 -7.67 2.26
CA ASP A 197 -2.91 -6.95 3.16
C ASP A 197 -3.68 -6.28 4.30
N VAL A 198 -4.93 -5.88 4.05
CA VAL A 198 -5.83 -5.30 5.04
C VAL A 198 -7.20 -5.93 4.91
N ASP A 199 -7.81 -6.30 6.03
CA ASP A 199 -9.21 -6.66 6.13
C ASP A 199 -9.75 -6.29 7.51
N VAL A 200 -10.43 -5.15 7.60
CA VAL A 200 -10.90 -4.64 8.88
C VAL A 200 -12.33 -4.12 8.77
N SER A 201 -13.13 -4.39 9.81
CA SER A 201 -14.51 -3.91 9.93
C SER A 201 -14.65 -2.91 11.07
N PHE A 202 -15.15 -1.74 10.75
CA PHE A 202 -15.52 -0.69 11.71
C PHE A 202 -17.02 -0.73 11.99
N VAL A 203 -17.39 -0.48 13.24
CA VAL A 203 -18.75 -0.02 13.53
C VAL A 203 -18.87 1.41 13.01
N ILE A 204 -19.95 1.72 12.30
CA ILE A 204 -20.19 3.06 11.76
C ILE A 204 -21.56 3.56 12.16
N ASN A 205 -21.60 4.76 12.72
CA ASN A 205 -22.80 5.47 13.12
C ASN A 205 -22.97 6.71 12.25
N VAL A 206 -24.15 6.89 11.68
CA VAL A 206 -24.55 8.09 10.95
C VAL A 206 -25.71 8.72 11.72
N ALA A 207 -25.56 9.96 12.19
CA ALA A 207 -26.56 10.65 13.01
C ALA A 207 -26.65 12.16 12.72
N GLU A 208 -27.69 12.84 13.22
CA GLU A 208 -27.89 14.29 13.03
C GLU A 208 -26.85 15.15 13.78
#